data_AF-A0A6G3XG92-F1
#
_entry.id   AF-A0A6G3XG92-F1
#
_cell.length_a   1.000
_cell.length_b   1.000
_cell.length_c   1.000
_cell.angle_alpha   90.00
_cell.angle_beta   90.00
_cell.angle_gamma   90.00
#
_symmetry.space_group_name_H-M   'P 1'
#
loop_
_entity.id
_entity.type
_entity.pdbx_description
1 polymer ?
#
loop_
_entity_poly.entity_id
_entity_poly.type
_entity_poly.pdbx_seq_one_letter_code
_entity_poly.pdbx_strand_id
1 'polypeptide(L)'
;MGFARACSVALVGVEGVVVEVQADLEPGVAAFTLVGLPDKSLVESRDRVRAAVVNSGAEWPQKKLTVGLSPASVPKSGSGFDLAVASAVLGAAERIDPAMIADVVMIGELGLDGRVRPVRGVLPAVLAAAEAGYEQVVVPEQT
;
A
#
# COMPACT_ATOMS: atom_id res chain seq x y z
N MET A 1 5.53 -9.26 -17.01
CA MET A 1 4.46 -8.25 -16.93
C MET A 1 4.53 -7.76 -15.50
N GLY A 2 4.77 -6.46 -15.28
CA GLY A 2 5.11 -5.95 -13.96
C GLY A 2 3.86 -5.77 -13.12
N PHE A 3 3.32 -6.85 -12.58
CA PHE A 3 2.14 -6.84 -11.73
C PHE A 3 2.49 -7.43 -10.36
N ALA A 4 2.04 -6.76 -9.31
CA ALA A 4 2.06 -7.33 -7.97
C ALA A 4 0.89 -6.79 -7.15
N ARG A 5 0.58 -7.51 -6.08
CA ARG A 5 -0.40 -7.09 -5.09
C ARG A 5 0.16 -7.20 -3.69
N ALA A 6 -0.37 -6.38 -2.81
CA ALA A 6 -0.25 -6.49 -1.36
C ALA A 6 -1.64 -6.24 -0.76
N CYS A 7 -1.80 -6.47 0.54
CA CYS A 7 -3.06 -6.20 1.23
C CYS A 7 -2.88 -5.07 2.25
N SER A 8 -3.97 -4.36 2.57
CA SER A 8 -4.09 -3.41 3.67
C SER A 8 -5.51 -3.44 4.21
N VAL A 9 -5.87 -2.52 5.11
CA VAL A 9 -7.22 -2.48 5.69
C VAL A 9 -7.75 -1.04 5.70
N ALA A 10 -8.93 -0.84 5.13
CA ALA A 10 -9.72 0.37 5.32
C ALA A 10 -10.54 0.26 6.60
N LEU A 11 -10.64 1.34 7.37
CA LEU A 11 -11.51 1.41 8.53
C LEU A 11 -12.74 2.27 8.22
N VAL A 12 -13.92 1.73 8.46
CA VAL A 12 -15.20 2.43 8.42
C VAL A 12 -15.76 2.45 9.84
N GLY A 13 -15.48 3.53 10.58
CA GLY A 13 -15.72 3.57 12.02
C GLY A 13 -14.76 2.62 12.75
N VAL A 14 -15.31 1.55 13.33
CA VAL A 14 -14.54 0.49 14.01
C VAL A 14 -14.42 -0.79 13.18
N GLU A 15 -15.15 -0.89 12.07
CA GLU A 15 -15.13 -2.05 11.20
C GLU A 15 -13.99 -1.96 10.20
N GLY A 16 -13.23 -3.04 10.05
CA GLY A 16 -12.17 -3.15 9.06
C GLY A 16 -12.64 -3.88 7.81
N VAL A 17 -12.25 -3.37 6.65
CA VAL A 17 -12.43 -4.04 5.37
C VAL A 17 -11.06 -4.25 4.75
N VAL A 18 -10.70 -5.50 4.46
CA VAL A 18 -9.47 -5.81 3.75
C VAL A 18 -9.51 -5.18 2.36
N VAL A 19 -8.42 -4.51 2.01
CA VAL A 19 -8.22 -3.85 0.73
C VAL A 19 -7.03 -4.46 0.03
N GLU A 20 -7.25 -4.95 -1.18
CA GLU A 20 -6.16 -5.35 -2.08
C GLU A 20 -5.59 -4.10 -2.75
N VAL A 21 -4.27 -3.96 -2.65
CA VAL A 21 -3.48 -2.89 -3.27
C VAL A 21 -2.70 -3.52 -4.42
N GLN A 22 -3.13 -3.22 -5.63
CA GLN A 22 -2.55 -3.76 -6.86
C GLN A 22 -1.67 -2.70 -7.50
N ALA A 23 -0.51 -3.09 -8.02
CA ALA A 23 0.34 -2.25 -8.85
C ALA A 23 0.57 -2.92 -10.19
N ASP A 24 0.38 -2.17 -11.27
CA ASP A 24 0.62 -2.60 -12.63
C ASP A 24 1.57 -1.61 -13.34
N LEU A 25 2.66 -2.15 -13.88
CA LEU A 25 3.70 -1.43 -14.62
C LEU A 25 3.60 -1.74 -16.11
N GLU A 26 3.24 -0.73 -16.87
CA GLU A 26 3.12 -0.78 -18.32
C GLU A 26 4.31 -0.05 -18.99
N PRO A 27 4.73 -0.48 -20.20
CA PRO A 27 5.63 0.32 -21.03
C PRO A 27 5.01 1.70 -21.33
N GLY A 28 5.82 2.76 -21.26
CA GLY A 28 5.36 4.11 -21.58
C GLY A 28 6.09 5.19 -20.81
N VAL A 29 5.60 6.43 -20.95
CA VAL A 29 6.09 7.59 -20.21
C VAL A 29 5.79 7.42 -18.73
N ALA A 30 6.76 7.76 -17.88
CA ALA A 30 6.59 7.72 -16.43
C ALA A 30 5.38 8.55 -16.00
N ALA A 31 4.38 7.86 -15.47
CA ALA A 31 3.13 8.43 -14.99
C ALA A 31 2.62 7.59 -13.83
N PHE A 32 1.92 8.21 -12.88
CA PHE A 32 1.31 7.52 -11.74
C PHE A 32 -0.19 7.78 -11.72
N THR A 33 -0.98 6.72 -11.65
CA THR A 33 -2.44 6.80 -11.52
C THR A 33 -2.88 5.98 -10.31
N LEU A 34 -3.70 6.56 -9.44
CA LEU A 34 -4.31 5.87 -8.29
C LEU A 34 -5.83 5.79 -8.49
N VAL A 35 -6.40 4.59 -8.41
CA VAL A 35 -7.84 4.33 -8.59
C VAL A 35 -8.43 3.53 -7.44
N GLY A 36 -9.77 3.56 -7.30
CA GLY A 36 -10.48 2.81 -6.26
C GLY A 36 -11.01 3.68 -5.10
N LEU A 37 -11.51 4.88 -5.41
CA LEU A 37 -12.02 5.87 -4.44
C LEU A 37 -11.03 6.28 -3.33
N PRO A 38 -9.81 6.74 -3.68
CA PRO A 38 -8.90 7.35 -2.71
C PRO A 38 -9.39 8.74 -2.27
N ASP A 39 -9.14 9.10 -1.01
CA ASP A 39 -9.25 10.48 -0.54
C ASP A 39 -8.04 11.34 -0.98
N LYS A 40 -8.04 12.62 -0.60
CA LYS A 40 -6.92 13.53 -0.92
C LYS A 40 -5.60 13.07 -0.30
N SER A 41 -5.61 12.50 0.91
CA SER A 41 -4.40 12.04 1.60
C SER A 41 -3.71 10.89 0.86
N LEU A 42 -4.50 10.00 0.25
CA LEU A 42 -4.04 8.93 -0.62
C LEU A 42 -3.58 9.43 -1.99
N VAL A 43 -4.21 10.46 -2.55
CA VAL A 43 -3.69 11.09 -3.78
C VAL A 43 -2.30 11.69 -3.53
N GLU A 44 -2.10 12.32 -2.37
CA GLU A 44 -0.79 12.83 -1.92
C GLU A 44 0.19 11.71 -1.52
N SER A 45 -0.30 10.50 -1.27
CA SER A 45 0.53 9.33 -0.95
C SER A 45 1.56 9.04 -2.03
N ARG A 46 1.27 9.33 -3.30
CA ARG A 46 2.24 9.15 -4.40
C ARG A 46 3.61 9.75 -4.07
N ASP A 47 3.62 11.02 -3.68
CA ASP A 47 4.88 11.74 -3.47
C ASP A 47 5.56 11.25 -2.18
N ARG A 48 4.78 10.87 -1.17
CA ARG A 48 5.31 10.23 0.05
C ARG A 48 5.95 8.88 -0.21
N VAL A 49 5.20 7.98 -0.84
CA VAL A 49 5.64 6.63 -1.19
C VAL A 49 6.89 6.69 -2.08
N ARG A 50 6.88 7.55 -3.10
CA ARG A 50 8.06 7.74 -3.96
C ARG A 50 9.28 8.20 -3.17
N ALA A 51 9.13 9.24 -2.34
CA ALA A 51 10.23 9.75 -1.52
C ALA A 51 10.75 8.69 -0.55
N ALA A 52 9.85 7.96 0.11
CA ALA A 52 10.19 6.91 1.05
C ALA A 52 10.96 5.76 0.38
N VAL A 53 10.53 5.29 -0.79
CA VAL A 53 11.22 4.25 -1.57
C VAL A 53 12.64 4.70 -1.91
N VAL A 54 12.79 5.92 -2.45
CA VAL A 54 14.10 6.47 -2.83
C VAL A 54 15.02 6.66 -1.62
N ASN A 55 14.50 7.22 -0.53
CA ASN A 55 15.27 7.46 0.68
C ASN A 55 15.55 6.19 1.50
N SER A 56 14.91 5.07 1.14
CA SER A 56 15.26 3.72 1.64
C SER A 56 16.32 3.02 0.79
N GLY A 57 16.88 3.70 -0.23
CA GLY A 57 17.92 3.16 -1.11
C GLY A 57 17.40 2.30 -2.28
N ALA A 58 16.09 2.26 -2.50
CA ALA A 58 15.48 1.55 -3.62
C ALA A 58 15.19 2.50 -4.79
N GLU A 59 15.14 1.97 -6.01
CA GLU A 59 14.84 2.75 -7.21
C GLU A 59 13.34 2.81 -7.49
N TRP A 60 12.83 4.01 -7.74
CA TRP A 60 11.46 4.20 -8.22
C TRP A 60 11.33 3.85 -9.71
N PRO A 61 10.36 3.02 -10.12
CA PRO A 61 10.21 2.60 -11.52
C PRO A 61 9.91 3.79 -12.45
N GLN A 62 10.65 3.87 -13.56
CA GLN A 62 10.48 4.89 -14.61
C GLN A 62 9.55 4.39 -15.73
N LYS A 63 8.37 3.90 -15.35
CA LYS A 63 7.34 3.33 -16.26
C LYS A 63 5.98 3.93 -15.94
N LYS A 64 4.98 3.67 -16.79
CA LYS A 64 3.59 4.00 -16.47
C LYS A 64 3.14 3.06 -15.36
N LEU A 65 2.77 3.62 -14.21
CA LEU A 65 2.38 2.90 -13.00
C LEU A 65 0.92 3.20 -12.69
N THR A 66 0.11 2.15 -12.59
CA THR A 66 -1.27 2.22 -12.12
C THR A 66 -1.36 1.48 -10.79
N VAL A 67 -1.86 2.14 -9.75
CA VAL A 67 -2.17 1.54 -8.46
C VAL A 67 -3.67 1.48 -8.29
N GLY A 68 -4.20 0.29 -8.03
CA GLY A 68 -5.62 0.04 -7.81
C GLY A 68 -5.89 -0.38 -6.37
N LEU A 69 -6.98 0.13 -5.80
CA LEU A 69 -7.46 -0.23 -4.46
C LEU A 69 -8.82 -0.94 -4.56
N SER A 70 -8.88 -2.21 -4.18
CA SER A 70 -10.10 -3.05 -4.26
C SER A 70 -10.56 -3.47 -2.85
N PRO A 71 -11.86 -3.47 -2.51
CA PRO A 71 -13.00 -3.21 -3.38
C PRO A 71 -13.25 -1.71 -3.60
N ALA A 72 -13.59 -1.31 -4.81
CA ALA A 72 -13.85 0.10 -5.16
C ALA A 72 -15.11 0.69 -4.49
N SER A 73 -15.97 -0.13 -3.88
CA SER A 73 -17.18 0.30 -3.15
C SER A 73 -16.89 0.92 -1.78
N VAL A 74 -15.70 0.67 -1.22
CA VAL A 74 -15.34 1.12 0.12
C VAL A 74 -14.44 2.35 0.02
N PRO A 75 -14.78 3.48 0.65
CA PRO A 75 -13.88 4.63 0.72
C PRO A 75 -12.56 4.24 1.38
N LYS A 76 -11.42 4.57 0.76
CA LYS A 76 -10.10 4.45 1.40
C LYS A 76 -9.65 5.84 1.81
N SER A 77 -9.22 5.99 3.07
CA SER A 77 -8.85 7.29 3.62
C SER A 77 -7.63 7.20 4.53
N GLY A 78 -6.87 8.29 4.56
CA GLY A 78 -5.65 8.40 5.36
C GLY A 78 -4.42 7.70 4.76
N SER A 79 -3.33 7.71 5.53
CA SER A 79 -1.99 7.29 5.10
C SER A 79 -1.64 5.82 5.39
N GLY A 80 -2.55 5.05 5.99
CA GLY A 80 -2.27 3.67 6.41
C GLY A 80 -1.96 2.67 5.29
N PHE A 81 -2.21 3.07 4.04
CA PHE A 81 -1.96 2.26 2.85
C PHE A 81 -0.56 2.45 2.27
N ASP A 82 0.19 3.47 2.70
CA ASP A 82 1.45 3.87 2.06
C ASP A 82 2.43 2.68 1.97
N LEU A 83 2.56 1.89 3.04
CA LEU A 83 3.42 0.70 3.07
C LEU A 83 2.99 -0.39 2.07
N ALA A 84 1.68 -0.65 1.97
CA ALA A 84 1.14 -1.62 1.03
C ALA A 84 1.33 -1.15 -0.43
N VAL A 85 1.12 0.14 -0.70
CA VAL A 85 1.35 0.75 -2.01
C VAL A 85 2.82 0.64 -2.40
N ALA A 86 3.75 1.00 -1.52
CA ALA A 86 5.19 0.88 -1.78
C ALA A 86 5.58 -0.56 -2.11
N SER A 87 5.07 -1.52 -1.33
CA SER A 87 5.39 -2.94 -1.49
C SER A 87 4.84 -3.50 -2.80
N ALA A 88 3.59 -3.18 -3.15
CA ALA A 88 3.02 -3.56 -4.43
C ALA A 88 3.82 -2.96 -5.60
N VAL A 89 4.21 -1.69 -5.52
CA VAL A 89 5.03 -1.04 -6.56
C VAL A 89 6.41 -1.71 -6.70
N LEU A 90 7.07 -2.03 -5.60
CA LEU A 90 8.37 -2.71 -5.60
C LEU A 90 8.27 -4.15 -6.10
N GLY A 91 7.18 -4.86 -5.78
CA GLY A 91 6.89 -6.18 -6.32
C GLY A 91 6.65 -6.14 -7.83
N ALA A 92 5.84 -5.19 -8.30
CA ALA A 92 5.58 -5.00 -9.73
C ALA A 92 6.86 -4.64 -10.50
N ALA A 93 7.79 -3.94 -9.85
CA ALA A 93 9.12 -3.63 -10.35
C ALA A 93 10.15 -4.76 -10.20
N GLU A 94 9.73 -5.96 -9.74
CA GLU A 94 10.57 -7.14 -9.53
C GLU A 94 11.74 -6.90 -8.55
N ARG A 95 11.61 -5.92 -7.65
CA ARG A 95 12.57 -5.65 -6.57
C ARG A 95 12.32 -6.50 -5.32
N ILE A 96 11.08 -6.94 -5.16
CA ILE A 96 10.62 -7.89 -4.16
C ILE A 96 9.91 -9.01 -4.92
N ASP A 97 10.04 -10.25 -4.49
CA ASP A 97 9.24 -11.35 -5.03
C ASP A 97 7.74 -11.07 -4.77
N PRO A 98 6.89 -10.92 -5.81
CA PRO A 98 5.46 -10.67 -5.63
C PRO A 98 4.76 -11.74 -4.79
N ALA A 99 5.23 -12.99 -4.82
CA ALA A 99 4.64 -14.08 -4.04
C ALA A 99 4.81 -13.88 -2.53
N MET A 100 5.88 -13.21 -2.09
CA MET A 100 6.17 -12.96 -0.68
C MET A 100 5.26 -11.90 -0.05
N ILE A 101 4.61 -11.07 -0.86
CA ILE A 101 3.80 -9.94 -0.39
C ILE A 101 2.30 -10.09 -0.72
N ALA A 102 1.95 -11.07 -1.58
CA ALA A 102 0.61 -11.21 -2.14
C ALA A 102 -0.48 -11.37 -1.06
N ASP A 103 -0.18 -12.11 0.00
CA ASP A 103 -1.13 -12.45 1.07
C ASP A 103 -0.67 -11.87 2.43
N VAL A 104 0.10 -10.78 2.40
CA VAL A 104 0.54 -10.06 3.61
C VAL A 104 -0.26 -8.77 3.74
N VAL A 105 -0.87 -8.57 4.91
CA VAL A 105 -1.56 -7.32 5.23
C VAL A 105 -0.55 -6.32 5.79
N MET A 106 -0.40 -5.19 5.13
CA MET A 106 0.56 -4.15 5.49
C MET A 106 -0.17 -2.87 5.87
N ILE A 107 0.13 -2.39 7.08
CA ILE A 107 -0.50 -1.22 7.66
C ILE A 107 0.62 -0.26 8.08
N GLY A 108 0.61 0.96 7.57
CA GLY A 108 1.60 1.96 7.97
C GLY A 108 1.68 3.15 7.02
N GLU A 109 1.97 4.31 7.60
CA GLU A 109 2.29 5.52 6.85
C GLU A 109 3.79 5.53 6.50
N LEU A 110 4.13 6.08 5.34
CA LEU A 110 5.53 6.29 4.97
C LEU A 110 5.92 7.75 5.14
N GLY A 111 6.93 7.99 5.97
CA GLY A 111 7.62 9.27 6.04
C GLY A 111 8.44 9.49 4.78
N LEU A 112 8.62 10.76 4.39
CA LEU A 112 9.47 11.14 3.26
C LEU A 112 10.91 10.61 3.40
N ASP A 113 11.36 10.35 4.62
CA ASP A 113 12.69 9.84 4.99
C ASP A 113 12.81 8.31 4.93
N GLY A 114 11.78 7.59 4.46
CA GLY A 114 11.78 6.13 4.36
C GLY A 114 11.32 5.41 5.63
N ARG A 115 11.05 6.12 6.73
CA ARG A 115 10.57 5.49 7.96
C ARG A 115 9.10 5.09 7.85
N VAL A 116 8.76 3.93 8.40
CA VAL A 116 7.37 3.51 8.62
C VAL A 116 6.88 4.16 9.91
N ARG A 117 5.75 4.87 9.83
CA ARG A 117 5.17 5.63 10.94
C ARG A 117 3.91 4.97 11.48
N PRO A 118 3.65 5.08 12.80
CA PRO A 118 2.45 4.53 13.41
C PRO A 118 1.20 5.21 12.86
N VAL A 119 0.15 4.41 12.68
CA VAL A 119 -1.17 4.88 12.25
C VAL A 119 -2.23 4.51 13.27
N ARG A 120 -3.37 5.21 13.24
CA ARG A 120 -4.49 4.90 14.13
C ARG A 120 -5.22 3.66 13.64
N GLY A 121 -5.85 2.94 14.58
CA GLY A 121 -6.72 1.82 14.25
C GLY A 121 -6.00 0.53 13.85
N VAL A 122 -4.73 0.36 14.23
CA VAL A 122 -3.98 -0.89 14.01
C VAL A 122 -4.72 -2.09 14.62
N LEU A 123 -5.23 -1.98 15.84
CA LEU A 123 -5.95 -3.09 16.49
C LEU A 123 -7.19 -3.56 15.71
N PRO A 124 -8.19 -2.71 15.39
CA PRO A 124 -9.34 -3.16 14.60
C PRO A 124 -8.95 -3.60 13.18
N ALA A 125 -7.89 -3.02 12.59
CA ALA A 125 -7.40 -3.44 11.30
C ALA A 125 -6.80 -4.87 11.32
N VAL A 126 -5.96 -5.17 12.30
CA VAL A 126 -5.37 -6.50 12.49
C VAL A 126 -6.47 -7.52 12.81
N LEU A 127 -7.46 -7.15 13.62
CA LEU A 127 -8.59 -8.02 13.92
C LEU A 127 -9.37 -8.38 12.64
N ALA A 128 -9.70 -7.40 11.80
CA ALA A 128 -10.39 -7.63 10.54
C ALA A 128 -9.57 -8.48 9.55
N ALA A 129 -8.25 -8.30 9.52
CA ALA A 129 -7.35 -9.14 8.74
C ALA A 129 -7.38 -10.60 9.22
N ALA A 130 -7.31 -10.82 10.53
CA ALA A 130 -7.37 -12.16 11.12
C ALA A 130 -8.73 -12.83 10.88
N GLU A 131 -9.85 -12.10 11.02
CA GLU A 131 -11.20 -12.59 10.72
C GLU A 131 -11.38 -12.95 9.23
N ALA A 132 -10.70 -12.23 8.34
CA ALA A 132 -10.65 -12.53 6.91
C ALA A 132 -9.70 -13.69 6.54
N GLY A 133 -9.00 -14.29 7.52
CA GLY A 133 -8.14 -15.46 7.33
C GLY A 133 -6.68 -15.17 6.97
N TYR A 134 -6.22 -13.93 7.12
CA TYR A 134 -4.81 -13.59 6.88
C TYR A 134 -3.94 -14.00 8.07
N GLU A 135 -2.86 -14.72 7.80
CA GLU A 135 -1.93 -15.22 8.82
C GLU A 135 -0.78 -14.26 9.13
N GLN A 136 -0.52 -13.30 8.23
CA GLN A 136 0.61 -12.38 8.34
C GLN A 136 0.17 -10.93 8.22
N VAL A 137 0.52 -10.15 9.25
CA VAL A 137 0.28 -8.71 9.28
C VAL A 137 1.56 -7.97 9.67
N VAL A 138 1.94 -6.98 8.86
CA VAL A 138 3.03 -6.05 9.14
C VAL A 138 2.44 -4.74 9.64
N VAL A 139 2.89 -4.31 10.82
CA VAL A 139 2.47 -3.07 11.46
C VAL A 139 3.69 -2.24 11.87
N PRO A 140 3.56 -0.92 12.05
CA PRO A 140 4.66 -0.07 12.49
C PRO A 140 5.03 -0.41 13.94
N GLU A 141 6.33 -0.37 14.25
CA GLU A 141 6.79 -0.43 15.65
C GLU A 141 6.30 0.80 16.42
N GLN A 142 5.88 0.62 17.68
CA GLN A 142 5.57 1.76 18.55
C GLN A 142 6.89 2.47 18.91
N THR A 143 7.07 3.68 18.40
CA THR A 143 8.18 4.56 18.81
C THR A 143 7.81 5.37 20.04
#